data_AF-A0A4S1G739-F1
#
_entry.id   AF-A0A4S1G739-F1
#
_cell.length_a   1.000
_cell.length_b   1.000
_cell.length_c   1.000
_cell.angle_alpha   90.00
_cell.angle_beta   90.00
_cell.angle_gamma   90.00
#
_symmetry.space_group_name_H-M   'P 1'
#
loop_
_entity.id
_entity.type
_entity.pdbx_description
1 polymer ?
#
loop_
_entity_poly.entity_id
_entity_poly.type
_entity_poly.pdbx_seq_one_letter_code
_entity_poly.pdbx_strand_id
1 'polypeptide(L)'
;ADRLPGEFYQLDLEMSFVEQDDVLSTMEPVLRGVFETFANGKPVTQKFQRIPYDVAMRKYGSDKPDLRNPIEMQAVSDHFRDSGFKVFANILANDAKAEVWAIPAKTGGSRAFCDRMNSWAQ
;
A
#
# COMPACT_ATOMS: atom_id res chain seq x y z
N ALA A 1 7.87 -13.60 -10.03
CA ALA A 1 8.36 -12.49 -10.85
C ALA A 1 7.29 -12.21 -11.91
N ASP A 2 6.72 -11.01 -11.88
CA ASP A 2 5.73 -10.46 -12.81
C ASP A 2 6.39 -9.81 -14.04
N ARG A 3 7.69 -10.05 -14.23
CA ARG A 3 8.51 -9.47 -15.28
C ARG A 3 9.01 -10.57 -16.20
N LEU A 4 8.66 -10.49 -17.47
CA LEU A 4 9.23 -11.30 -18.53
C LEU A 4 10.42 -10.54 -19.13
N PRO A 5 11.64 -11.10 -19.08
CA PRO A 5 12.78 -10.49 -19.75
C PRO A 5 12.61 -10.69 -21.27
N GLY A 6 12.40 -9.58 -22.00
CA GLY A 6 12.26 -9.58 -23.46
C GLY A 6 11.06 -8.77 -23.91
N GLU A 7 9.91 -9.42 -24.06
CA GLU A 7 8.73 -8.84 -24.69
C GLU A 7 7.51 -8.93 -23.78
N PHE A 8 6.71 -7.86 -23.77
CA PHE A 8 5.42 -7.81 -23.11
C PHE A 8 4.48 -6.91 -23.91
N TYR A 9 3.18 -7.14 -23.76
CA TYR A 9 2.16 -6.37 -24.45
C TYR A 9 1.67 -5.22 -23.58
N GLN A 10 1.49 -4.06 -24.19
CA GLN A 10 0.85 -2.90 -23.57
C GLN A 10 -0.34 -2.49 -24.43
N LEU A 11 -1.40 -2.01 -23.76
CA LEU A 11 -2.47 -1.28 -24.41
C LEU A 11 -2.14 0.20 -24.29
N ASP A 12 -1.69 0.79 -25.39
CA ASP A 12 -1.34 2.21 -25.47
C ASP A 12 -2.58 3.04 -25.83
N LEU A 13 -2.76 4.19 -25.18
CA LEU A 13 -3.92 5.06 -25.37
C LEU A 13 -3.55 6.52 -25.09
N GLU A 14 -4.09 7.41 -25.93
CA GLU A 14 -3.86 8.85 -25.84
C GLU A 14 -5.18 9.60 -26.04
N MET A 15 -5.40 10.69 -25.31
CA MET A 15 -6.61 11.52 -25.39
C MET A 15 -6.19 13.00 -25.46
N SER A 16 -6.85 13.80 -26.28
CA SER A 16 -6.53 15.23 -26.45
C SER A 16 -7.56 16.13 -25.77
N PHE A 17 -7.10 17.26 -25.21
CA PHE A 17 -7.95 18.27 -24.55
C PHE A 17 -8.75 17.72 -23.35
N VAL A 18 -8.14 16.82 -22.57
CA VAL A 18 -8.77 16.19 -21.39
C VAL A 18 -7.96 16.42 -20.12
N GLU A 19 -8.62 16.30 -18.97
CA GLU A 19 -8.00 16.27 -17.65
C GLU A 19 -7.75 14.83 -17.18
N GLN A 20 -7.01 14.67 -16.07
CA GLN A 20 -6.71 13.35 -15.49
C GLN A 20 -8.00 12.56 -15.19
N ASP A 21 -9.02 13.24 -14.66
CA ASP A 21 -10.26 12.61 -14.26
C ASP A 21 -11.06 12.06 -15.45
N ASP A 22 -10.96 12.68 -16.61
CA ASP A 22 -11.58 12.21 -17.85
C ASP A 22 -10.97 10.89 -18.31
N VAL A 23 -9.62 10.80 -18.28
CA VAL A 23 -8.89 9.57 -18.65
C VAL A 23 -9.27 8.43 -17.71
N LEU A 24 -9.22 8.67 -16.39
CA LEU A 24 -9.56 7.65 -15.39
C LEU A 24 -11.02 7.19 -15.51
N SER A 25 -11.95 8.14 -15.69
CA SER A 25 -13.38 7.83 -15.80
C SER A 25 -13.72 7.11 -17.11
N THR A 26 -12.95 7.34 -18.17
CA THR A 26 -13.07 6.62 -19.44
C THR A 26 -12.54 5.18 -19.34
N MET A 27 -11.42 4.98 -18.65
CA MET A 27 -10.77 3.66 -18.54
C MET A 27 -11.41 2.74 -17.50
N GLU A 28 -11.97 3.28 -16.42
CA GLU A 28 -12.60 2.49 -15.36
C GLU A 28 -13.71 1.53 -15.86
N PRO A 29 -14.68 1.93 -16.69
CA PRO A 29 -15.69 1.00 -17.23
C PRO A 29 -15.09 -0.05 -18.17
N VAL A 30 -14.02 0.28 -18.90
CA VAL A 30 -13.31 -0.70 -19.76
C VAL A 30 -12.70 -1.81 -18.91
N LEU A 31 -11.91 -1.44 -17.88
CA LEU A 31 -11.30 -2.39 -16.96
C LEU A 31 -12.34 -3.25 -16.24
N ARG A 32 -13.42 -2.61 -15.77
CA ARG A 32 -14.53 -3.31 -15.12
C ARG A 32 -15.21 -4.31 -16.06
N GLY A 33 -15.53 -3.89 -17.29
CA GLY A 33 -16.17 -4.75 -18.28
C GLY A 33 -15.34 -5.99 -18.63
N VAL A 34 -14.00 -5.85 -18.66
CA VAL A 34 -13.09 -7.00 -18.80
C VAL A 34 -13.26 -7.97 -17.64
N PHE A 35 -13.22 -7.50 -16.39
CA PHE A 35 -13.43 -8.39 -15.24
C PHE A 35 -14.85 -8.97 -15.20
N GLU A 36 -15.89 -8.18 -15.46
CA GLU A 36 -17.28 -8.69 -15.48
C GLU A 36 -17.48 -9.78 -16.53
N THR A 37 -16.85 -9.65 -17.69
CA THR A 37 -16.91 -10.64 -18.77
C THR A 37 -16.14 -11.91 -18.44
N PHE A 38 -14.93 -11.79 -17.87
CA PHE A 38 -13.98 -12.91 -17.79
C PHE A 38 -13.71 -13.43 -16.37
N ALA A 39 -14.23 -12.80 -15.31
CA ALA A 39 -13.98 -13.22 -13.92
C ALA A 39 -14.91 -14.33 -13.43
N ASN A 40 -15.69 -14.97 -14.31
CA ASN A 40 -16.59 -16.09 -13.99
C ASN A 40 -17.60 -15.77 -12.87
N GLY A 41 -18.28 -14.62 -12.98
CA GLY A 41 -19.31 -14.18 -12.04
C GLY A 41 -18.80 -13.69 -10.68
N LYS A 42 -17.48 -13.53 -10.50
CA LYS A 42 -16.92 -12.89 -9.30
C LYS A 42 -17.33 -11.41 -9.25
N PRO A 43 -17.65 -10.88 -8.06
CA PRO A 43 -18.03 -9.48 -7.92
C PRO A 43 -16.86 -8.57 -8.25
N VAL A 44 -17.17 -7.49 -8.98
CA VAL A 44 -16.21 -6.44 -9.36
C VAL A 44 -16.63 -5.14 -8.71
N THR A 45 -15.67 -4.42 -8.14
CA THR A 45 -15.89 -3.13 -7.49
C THR A 45 -16.48 -2.12 -8.47
N GLN A 46 -17.62 -1.52 -8.11
CA GLN A 46 -18.37 -0.62 -8.99
C GLN A 46 -17.89 0.83 -9.00
N LYS A 47 -17.00 1.20 -8.09
CA LYS A 47 -16.28 2.47 -8.18
C LYS A 47 -14.89 2.26 -7.62
N PHE A 48 -13.87 2.42 -8.44
CA PHE A 48 -12.50 2.19 -8.00
C PHE A 48 -12.10 3.27 -7.00
N GLN A 49 -11.60 2.85 -5.84
CA GLN A 49 -11.15 3.77 -4.81
C GLN A 49 -9.89 4.49 -5.29
N ARG A 50 -9.94 5.82 -5.27
CA ARG A 50 -8.78 6.67 -5.55
C ARG A 50 -8.08 7.00 -4.24
N ILE A 51 -6.82 6.60 -4.12
CA ILE A 51 -6.00 6.82 -2.93
C ILE A 51 -4.81 7.68 -3.36
N PRO A 52 -4.64 8.88 -2.78
CA PRO A 52 -3.44 9.67 -3.00
C PRO A 52 -2.17 8.90 -2.63
N TYR A 53 -1.08 9.14 -3.36
CA TYR A 53 0.19 8.42 -3.15
C TYR A 53 0.69 8.50 -1.72
N ASP A 54 0.71 9.70 -1.13
CA ASP A 54 1.13 9.95 0.25
C ASP A 54 0.25 9.18 1.24
N VAL A 55 -1.06 9.15 1.03
CA VAL A 55 -2.01 8.38 1.84
C VAL A 55 -1.75 6.87 1.71
N ALA A 56 -1.52 6.37 0.50
CA ALA A 56 -1.25 4.95 0.26
C ALA A 56 0.04 4.49 0.95
N MET A 57 1.11 5.29 0.81
CA MET A 57 2.38 5.05 1.48
C MET A 57 2.25 5.10 3.01
N ARG A 58 1.54 6.11 3.54
CA ARG A 58 1.31 6.27 4.99
C ARG A 58 0.48 5.14 5.59
N LYS A 59 -0.56 4.67 4.90
CA LYS A 59 -1.47 3.64 5.42
C LYS A 59 -0.98 2.21 5.18
N TYR A 60 -0.33 1.94 4.05
CA TYR A 60 -0.08 0.57 3.59
C TYR A 60 1.38 0.27 3.28
N GLY A 61 2.27 1.28 3.31
CA GLY A 61 3.68 1.11 2.94
C GLY A 61 3.90 0.73 1.48
N SER A 62 2.90 0.92 0.61
CA SER A 62 2.94 0.58 -0.80
C SER A 62 2.07 1.53 -1.62
N ASP A 63 2.58 1.90 -2.80
CA ASP A 63 1.87 2.65 -3.84
C ASP A 63 0.89 1.79 -4.66
N LYS A 64 0.91 0.47 -4.45
CA LYS A 64 -0.01 -0.52 -5.01
C LYS A 64 -0.62 -1.41 -3.91
N PRO A 65 -1.37 -0.81 -2.97
CA PRO A 65 -1.84 -1.52 -1.78
C PRO A 65 -2.84 -2.62 -2.13
N ASP A 66 -2.71 -3.77 -1.48
CA ASP A 66 -3.73 -4.81 -1.52
C ASP A 66 -4.84 -4.49 -0.50
N LEU A 67 -5.91 -3.84 -0.98
CA LEU A 67 -7.05 -3.43 -0.14
C LEU A 67 -7.90 -4.58 0.42
N ARG A 68 -7.61 -5.83 0.04
CA ARG A 68 -8.25 -7.01 0.64
C ARG A 68 -7.64 -7.35 1.99
N ASN A 69 -6.41 -6.90 2.25
CA ASN A 69 -5.78 -6.99 3.56
C ASN A 69 -6.29 -5.86 4.45
N PRO A 70 -6.94 -6.14 5.59
CA PRO A 70 -7.49 -5.10 6.46
C PRO A 70 -6.45 -4.36 7.31
N ILE A 71 -5.16 -4.70 7.19
CA ILE A 71 -4.09 -4.12 8.00
C ILE A 71 -3.73 -2.73 7.47
N GLU A 72 -3.94 -1.71 8.29
CA GLU A 72 -3.39 -0.36 8.11
C GLU A 72 -2.26 -0.11 9.12
N MET A 73 -1.16 0.48 8.65
CA MET A 73 -0.05 0.96 9.46
C MET A 73 -0.45 2.22 10.24
N GLN A 74 0.15 2.42 11.40
CA GLN A 74 -0.08 3.60 12.23
C GLN A 74 1.23 4.31 12.58
N ALA A 75 1.26 5.62 12.42
CA ALA A 75 2.36 6.44 12.90
C ALA A 75 2.28 6.53 14.43
N VAL A 76 3.33 6.10 15.13
CA VAL A 76 3.40 6.08 16.60
C VAL A 76 4.60 6.83 17.15
N SER A 77 5.32 7.57 16.28
CA SER A 77 6.51 8.35 16.63
C SER A 77 6.32 9.21 17.89
N ASP A 78 5.19 9.89 18.00
CA ASP A 78 4.94 10.85 19.10
C ASP A 78 4.83 10.18 20.47
N HIS A 79 4.44 8.90 20.53
CA HIS A 79 4.45 8.13 21.77
C HIS A 79 5.86 7.80 22.27
N PHE A 80 6.85 7.84 21.38
CA PHE A 80 8.23 7.49 21.68
C PHE A 80 9.16 8.70 21.80
N ARG A 81 8.73 9.89 21.37
CA ARG A 81 9.44 11.15 21.62
C ARG A 81 9.57 11.36 23.13
N ASP A 82 10.79 11.65 23.58
CA ASP A 82 11.14 11.85 25.00
C ASP A 82 10.77 10.68 25.94
N SER A 83 10.47 9.50 25.37
CA SER A 83 10.14 8.31 26.15
C SER A 83 11.38 7.71 26.80
N GLY A 84 11.19 6.94 27.88
CA GLY A 84 12.28 6.19 28.51
C GLY A 84 12.88 5.08 27.64
N PHE A 85 12.25 4.76 26.50
CA PHE A 85 12.74 3.77 25.55
C PHE A 85 13.75 4.39 24.58
N LYS A 86 15.01 4.42 25.03
CA LYS A 86 16.12 5.16 24.39
C LYS A 86 16.33 4.84 22.91
N VAL A 87 16.06 3.61 22.44
CA VAL A 87 16.30 3.23 21.04
C VAL A 87 15.47 4.10 20.08
N PHE A 88 14.16 4.15 20.27
CA PHE A 88 13.29 4.97 19.42
C PHE A 88 13.41 6.46 19.72
N ALA A 89 13.53 6.84 21.00
CA ALA A 89 13.71 8.25 21.36
C ALA A 89 14.97 8.86 20.69
N ASN A 90 16.10 8.14 20.69
CA ASN A 90 17.33 8.61 20.06
C ASN A 90 17.21 8.67 18.54
N ILE A 91 16.57 7.68 17.89
CA ILE A 91 16.35 7.70 16.43
C ILE A 91 15.53 8.94 16.03
N LEU A 92 14.44 9.21 16.76
CA LEU A 92 13.55 10.34 16.50
C LEU A 92 14.16 11.70 16.83
N ALA A 93 15.14 11.76 17.74
CA ALA A 93 15.85 12.98 18.10
C ALA A 93 17.01 13.31 17.14
N ASN A 94 17.67 12.28 16.60
CA ASN A 94 18.83 12.46 15.73
C ASN A 94 18.46 12.76 14.26
N ASP A 95 17.29 12.33 13.81
CA ASP A 95 16.80 12.59 12.46
C ASP A 95 15.34 13.06 12.47
N ALA A 96 15.13 14.29 12.04
CA ALA A 96 13.79 14.90 11.94
C ALA A 96 12.87 14.18 10.94
N LYS A 97 13.43 13.39 10.01
CA LYS A 97 12.67 12.56 9.05
C LYS A 97 12.41 11.14 9.55
N ALA A 98 13.00 10.73 10.67
CA ALA A 98 12.75 9.40 11.19
C ALA A 98 11.33 9.28 11.75
N GLU A 99 10.71 8.14 11.50
CA GLU A 99 9.37 7.81 11.96
C GLU A 99 9.32 6.39 12.51
N VAL A 100 8.50 6.19 13.53
CA VAL A 100 8.20 4.86 14.09
C VAL A 100 6.79 4.49 13.66
N TRP A 101 6.69 3.36 12.97
CA TRP A 101 5.44 2.83 12.42
C TRP A 101 5.05 1.53 13.11
N ALA A 102 3.80 1.45 13.56
CA ALA A 102 3.21 0.25 14.13
C ALA A 102 2.40 -0.51 13.07
N ILE A 103 2.59 -1.82 13.00
CA ILE A 103 1.82 -2.73 12.14
C ILE A 103 0.97 -3.63 13.05
N PRO A 104 -0.36 -3.52 13.04
CA PRO A 104 -1.22 -4.36 13.86
C PRO A 104 -1.08 -5.85 13.54
N ALA A 105 -0.87 -6.68 14.56
CA ALA A 105 -0.75 -8.13 14.43
C ALA A 105 -1.56 -8.85 15.52
N LYS A 106 -2.85 -9.12 15.25
CA LYS A 106 -3.81 -9.68 16.24
C LYS A 106 -3.35 -10.99 16.88
N THR A 107 -2.68 -11.86 16.11
CA THR A 107 -2.14 -13.15 16.59
C THR A 107 -0.62 -13.15 16.76
N GLY A 108 0.02 -11.98 16.61
CA GLY A 108 1.47 -11.82 16.58
C GLY A 108 2.15 -11.69 17.95
N GLY A 109 1.44 -11.87 19.06
CA GLY A 109 1.99 -11.62 20.40
C GLY A 109 2.96 -12.67 20.93
N SER A 110 3.20 -13.77 20.22
CA SER A 110 4.10 -14.83 20.71
C SER A 110 5.57 -14.50 20.44
N ARG A 111 6.45 -14.91 21.35
CA ARG A 111 7.90 -14.70 21.20
C ARG A 111 8.44 -15.28 19.89
N ALA A 112 8.02 -16.50 19.57
CA ALA A 112 8.39 -17.18 18.34
C ALA A 112 7.92 -16.42 17.08
N PHE A 113 6.77 -15.73 17.12
CA PHE A 113 6.35 -14.87 16.02
C PHE A 113 7.29 -13.67 15.88
N CYS A 114 7.58 -12.95 16.96
CA CYS A 114 8.47 -11.79 16.94
C CYS A 114 9.88 -12.16 16.43
N ASP A 115 10.44 -13.28 16.89
CA ASP A 115 11.77 -13.73 16.47
C ASP A 115 11.81 -14.08 14.97
N ARG A 116 10.76 -14.74 14.45
CA ARG A 116 10.64 -14.99 12.99
C ARG A 116 10.52 -13.71 12.19
N MET A 117 9.71 -12.75 12.66
CA MET A 117 9.55 -11.46 11.98
C MET A 117 10.86 -10.66 11.94
N ASN A 118 11.60 -10.64 13.05
CA ASN A 118 12.91 -9.99 13.11
C ASN A 118 13.90 -10.64 12.14
N SER A 119 13.93 -11.98 12.07
CA SER A 119 14.81 -12.69 11.14
C SER A 119 14.43 -12.48 9.67
N TRP A 120 13.16 -12.21 9.36
CA TRP A 120 12.72 -11.91 8.00
C TRP A 120 13.04 -10.48 7.58
N ALA A 121 13.04 -9.53 8.52
CA ALA A 121 13.26 -8.12 8.27
C ALA A 121 14.75 -7.72 8.17
N GLN A 122 15.67 -8.55 8.68
CA GLN A 122 17.12 -8.39 8.54
C GLN A 122 17.60 -8.87 7.18
#